data_AF-A0A9P1CX09-F1
#
_entry.id   AF-A0A9P1CX09-F1
#
_cell.length_a   1.000
_cell.length_b   1.000
_cell.length_c   1.000
_cell.angle_alpha   90.00
_cell.angle_beta   90.00
_cell.angle_gamma   90.00
#
_symmetry.space_group_name_H-M   'P 1'
#
loop_
_entity.id
_entity.type
_entity.pdbx_description
1 polymer ?
#
loop_
_entity_poly.entity_id
_entity_poly.type
_entity_poly.pdbx_seq_one_letter_code
_entity_poly.pdbx_strand_id
1 'polypeptide(L)'
;MAAASAAIAAAAGAGFTAPEGDLGVAGVAGVAPMEASQPGEALRPELLAALRAHLLRQNGRERHSVLRAKFGVKQAQLRPYFQVLPAGQDAVVALDEKSTALPLPKVPGPINSSVNEAMQGLAALMGELNCSRVSIGRAMVFCMDRAEHHAALLSRFATTIRVRSVMGLRRTPDQVKETDRIVRRKLPKGKHTKDTLAKINAALAKRKLPILKSQEALVNLRKGLLRRVEAASPAFPLRALLRRFGAAASCIWCPHGRQRMDPAVFIAVDDWRLSTALAEPSLTVTPLARFYLISDVLHNAGCDKPGARHFRDCLQDLLPEALEALGRCYLRRLELPQRKNAEARLLEVLHCWVSWNIFPSLYTKLQAWHFAPAMATFIACLGQALSPDGSVPVTLANRAAVAAELHHRLGARIILSGADVSRVGSSEAQVMKSILTSTPHSVDAQALLLDELACNTIENVRNTLAIIRREAPSVAAGGIKMYLVTSDFHCPRSEFIFRTVFESEGAGEVEIESCPAFSALKDDISDDPKKEMLTDFKLHKIMKDINEWGIFMRLCHENALMVNKMQSWLREYGVEKQNPKHFDRALKQLAELVEQARRGDYGKT
;
A
#
# COMPACT_ATOMS: atom_id res chain seq x y z
N MET A 1 -45.30 -2.37 -31.40
CA MET A 1 -44.51 -3.06 -30.35
C MET A 1 -45.25 -2.97 -29.02
N ALA A 2 -46.36 -3.70 -28.94
CA ALA A 2 -47.19 -3.84 -27.75
C ALA A 2 -47.58 -5.32 -27.71
N ALA A 3 -46.69 -6.16 -27.17
CA ALA A 3 -46.91 -7.57 -26.83
C ALA A 3 -45.59 -8.18 -26.30
N ALA A 4 -45.22 -7.89 -25.04
CA ALA A 4 -44.21 -8.65 -24.29
C ALA A 4 -44.15 -8.24 -22.80
N SER A 5 -45.28 -8.24 -22.08
CA SER A 5 -45.26 -8.00 -20.63
C SER A 5 -46.39 -8.72 -19.87
N ALA A 6 -46.62 -10.00 -20.19
CA ALA A 6 -47.69 -10.79 -19.57
C ALA A 6 -47.32 -12.27 -19.37
N ALA A 7 -46.20 -12.56 -18.70
CA ALA A 7 -45.82 -13.95 -18.39
C ALA A 7 -45.06 -14.13 -17.06
N ILE A 8 -45.35 -13.33 -16.03
CA ILE A 8 -44.86 -13.59 -14.65
C ILE A 8 -45.97 -13.24 -13.65
N ALA A 9 -47.04 -14.03 -13.61
CA ALA A 9 -48.04 -14.02 -12.53
C ALA A 9 -48.96 -15.25 -12.60
N ALA A 10 -48.42 -16.46 -12.54
CA ALA A 10 -49.22 -17.67 -12.35
C ALA A 10 -48.35 -18.85 -11.88
N ALA A 11 -48.01 -18.89 -10.59
CA ALA A 11 -47.62 -20.12 -9.87
C ALA A 11 -47.47 -19.82 -8.37
N ALA A 12 -48.54 -19.37 -7.73
CA ALA A 12 -48.66 -19.38 -6.27
C ALA A 12 -49.84 -20.30 -5.92
N GLY A 13 -49.54 -21.50 -5.42
CA GLY A 13 -50.57 -22.42 -4.96
C GLY A 13 -50.19 -23.89 -5.10
N ALA A 14 -49.35 -24.39 -4.20
CA ALA A 14 -49.39 -25.78 -3.76
C ALA A 14 -48.64 -25.89 -2.44
N GLY A 15 -49.39 -26.12 -1.36
CA GLY A 15 -48.87 -26.33 -0.03
C GLY A 15 -48.11 -27.66 0.08
N PHE A 16 -47.07 -27.66 0.90
CA PHE A 16 -46.48 -28.86 1.46
C PHE A 16 -46.38 -28.68 2.97
N THR A 17 -47.09 -29.54 3.69
CA THR A 17 -47.03 -29.73 5.13
C THR A 17 -45.72 -30.43 5.50
N ALA A 18 -44.99 -29.87 6.46
CA ALA A 18 -43.84 -30.52 7.10
C ALA A 18 -44.27 -31.04 8.48
N PRO A 19 -43.78 -32.22 8.91
CA PRO A 19 -44.13 -32.77 10.21
C PRO A 19 -43.37 -32.06 11.34
N GLU A 20 -44.09 -31.78 12.41
CA GLU A 20 -43.55 -31.32 13.68
C GLU A 20 -42.67 -32.42 14.29
N GLY A 21 -41.38 -32.09 14.46
CA GLY A 21 -40.39 -32.92 15.13
C GLY A 21 -39.78 -32.13 16.29
N ASP A 22 -40.29 -32.42 17.47
CA ASP A 22 -39.91 -31.92 18.78
C ASP A 22 -38.43 -32.24 19.06
N LEU A 23 -37.58 -31.22 19.24
CA LEU A 23 -36.21 -31.37 19.73
C LEU A 23 -35.94 -30.33 20.81
N GLY A 24 -35.77 -30.85 22.02
CA GLY A 24 -35.70 -30.11 23.27
C GLY A 24 -34.54 -29.13 23.36
N VAL A 25 -34.84 -28.04 24.06
CA VAL A 25 -33.91 -27.01 24.50
C VAL A 25 -33.07 -27.58 25.65
N ALA A 26 -31.86 -28.06 25.34
CA ALA A 26 -30.84 -28.33 26.35
C ALA A 26 -30.02 -27.04 26.59
N GLY A 27 -30.04 -26.58 27.84
CA GLY A 27 -29.37 -25.37 28.29
C GLY A 27 -27.85 -25.43 28.13
N VAL A 28 -27.28 -24.34 27.62
CA VAL A 28 -25.82 -24.12 27.59
C VAL A 28 -25.39 -23.63 28.97
N ALA A 29 -24.95 -24.56 29.80
CA ALA A 29 -24.26 -24.31 31.05
C ALA A 29 -22.75 -24.18 30.81
N GLY A 30 -22.13 -23.19 31.45
CA GLY A 30 -20.76 -23.23 31.97
C GLY A 30 -19.60 -23.36 30.96
N VAL A 31 -18.96 -22.23 30.64
CA VAL A 31 -17.56 -22.23 30.19
C VAL A 31 -16.70 -22.66 31.38
N ALA A 32 -16.27 -23.92 31.38
CA ALA A 32 -15.29 -24.44 32.34
C ALA A 32 -13.93 -23.74 32.14
N PRO A 33 -13.18 -23.46 33.22
CA PRO A 33 -11.84 -22.90 33.10
C PRO A 33 -10.90 -23.94 32.48
N MET A 34 -10.02 -23.49 31.58
CA MET A 34 -8.94 -24.31 31.01
C MET A 34 -8.16 -25.00 32.13
N GLU A 35 -8.14 -26.34 32.10
CA GLU A 35 -7.32 -27.16 32.97
C GLU A 35 -5.84 -26.75 32.88
N ALA A 36 -5.20 -26.74 34.04
CA ALA A 36 -3.81 -26.35 34.19
C ALA A 36 -2.88 -27.35 33.48
N SER A 37 -2.20 -26.88 32.43
CA SER A 37 -1.11 -27.62 31.78
C SER A 37 -0.02 -27.97 32.79
N GLN A 38 0.40 -29.24 32.77
CA GLN A 38 1.45 -29.79 33.61
C GLN A 38 2.77 -29.01 33.44
N PRO A 39 3.59 -28.89 34.49
CA PRO A 39 4.89 -28.21 34.44
C PRO A 39 5.83 -28.96 33.48
N GLY A 40 6.00 -28.45 32.27
CA GLY A 40 6.90 -29.03 31.27
C GLY A 40 6.52 -28.84 29.81
N GLU A 41 5.30 -28.37 29.50
CA GLU A 41 4.89 -28.19 28.11
C GLU A 41 5.70 -27.11 27.38
N ALA A 42 6.43 -27.55 26.35
CA ALA A 42 7.10 -26.72 25.38
C ALA A 42 6.12 -25.73 24.72
N LEU A 43 6.58 -24.51 24.43
CA LEU A 43 5.74 -23.53 23.72
C LEU A 43 5.45 -24.00 22.31
N ARG A 44 4.19 -23.85 21.87
CA ARG A 44 3.82 -24.09 20.47
C ARG A 44 4.63 -23.17 19.54
N PRO A 45 5.06 -23.63 18.35
CA PRO A 45 5.89 -22.83 17.43
C PRO A 45 5.30 -21.47 17.07
N GLU A 46 3.98 -21.39 16.92
CA GLU A 46 3.25 -20.15 16.58
C GLU A 46 3.31 -19.14 17.73
N LEU A 47 3.16 -19.61 18.97
CA LEU A 47 3.24 -18.79 20.18
C LEU A 47 4.68 -18.29 20.38
N LEU A 48 5.67 -19.13 20.11
CA LEU A 48 7.08 -18.75 20.15
C LEU A 48 7.42 -17.65 19.11
N ALA A 49 6.89 -17.76 17.89
CA ALA A 49 7.05 -16.74 16.85
C ALA A 49 6.39 -15.41 17.25
N ALA A 50 5.19 -15.46 17.83
CA ALA A 50 4.47 -14.29 18.31
C ALA A 50 5.22 -13.57 19.46
N LEU A 51 5.76 -14.33 20.42
CA LEU A 51 6.58 -13.79 21.52
C LEU A 51 7.86 -13.11 21.02
N ARG A 52 8.57 -13.72 20.06
CA ARG A 52 9.77 -13.11 19.46
C ARG A 52 9.46 -11.81 18.72
N ALA A 53 8.42 -11.80 17.89
CA ALA A 53 8.00 -10.60 17.18
C ALA A 53 7.54 -9.49 18.15
N HIS A 54 6.98 -9.86 19.30
CA HIS A 54 6.66 -8.90 20.34
C HIS A 54 7.90 -8.35 21.04
N LEU A 55 8.84 -9.21 21.46
CA LEU A 55 10.09 -8.78 22.08
C LEU A 55 10.92 -7.88 21.15
N LEU A 56 11.02 -8.20 19.85
CA LEU A 56 11.71 -7.36 18.86
C LEU A 56 11.10 -5.95 18.78
N ARG A 57 9.78 -5.82 18.90
CA ARG A 57 9.09 -4.51 18.95
C ARG A 57 9.37 -3.74 20.24
N GLN A 58 9.72 -4.44 21.33
CA GLN A 58 10.04 -3.86 22.64
C GLN A 58 11.56 -3.78 22.88
N ASN A 59 12.34 -3.51 21.83
CA ASN A 59 13.81 -3.43 21.90
C ASN A 59 14.47 -4.69 22.49
N GLY A 60 13.86 -5.86 22.26
CA GLY A 60 14.37 -7.17 22.65
C GLY A 60 14.15 -7.55 24.12
N ARG A 61 13.41 -6.77 24.92
CA ARG A 61 13.17 -7.04 26.34
C ARG A 61 11.74 -6.71 26.74
N GLU A 62 11.13 -7.53 27.59
CA GLU A 62 9.81 -7.24 28.17
C GLU A 62 9.67 -7.89 29.56
N ARG A 63 8.83 -7.31 30.41
CA ARG A 63 8.50 -7.88 31.72
C ARG A 63 7.69 -9.16 31.57
N HIS A 64 8.01 -10.18 32.36
CA HIS A 64 7.29 -11.45 32.35
C HIS A 64 5.81 -11.27 32.70
N SER A 65 5.46 -10.38 33.62
CA SER A 65 4.05 -10.04 33.92
C SER A 65 3.26 -9.61 32.67
N VAL A 66 3.85 -8.78 31.81
CA VAL A 66 3.25 -8.30 30.55
C VAL A 66 3.10 -9.47 29.57
N LEU A 67 4.12 -10.31 29.43
CA LEU A 67 4.06 -11.50 28.56
C LEU A 67 3.03 -12.51 29.04
N ARG A 68 2.93 -12.74 30.35
CA ARG A 68 1.92 -13.60 30.97
C ARG A 68 0.52 -13.07 30.70
N ALA A 69 0.28 -11.78 30.95
CA ALA A 69 -1.03 -11.16 30.72
C ALA A 69 -1.45 -11.21 29.24
N LYS A 70 -0.50 -11.07 28.32
CA LYS A 70 -0.77 -10.98 26.88
C LYS A 70 -0.84 -12.32 26.16
N PHE A 71 -0.02 -13.29 26.59
CA PHE A 71 0.18 -14.56 25.88
C PHE A 71 -0.13 -15.80 26.72
N GLY A 72 -0.51 -15.64 27.99
CA GLY A 72 -0.83 -16.76 28.88
C GLY A 72 0.36 -17.64 29.25
N VAL A 73 1.60 -17.14 29.09
CA VAL A 73 2.81 -17.94 29.29
C VAL A 73 3.33 -17.89 30.73
N LYS A 74 3.83 -19.03 31.22
CA LYS A 74 4.53 -19.14 32.51
C LYS A 74 6.03 -18.92 32.30
N GLN A 75 6.71 -18.35 33.30
CA GLN A 75 8.16 -18.10 33.25
C GLN A 75 8.98 -19.36 32.93
N ALA A 76 8.56 -20.52 33.45
CA ALA A 76 9.21 -21.81 33.17
C ALA A 76 9.17 -22.20 31.69
N GLN A 77 8.11 -21.83 30.96
CA GLN A 77 7.97 -22.12 29.52
C GLN A 77 8.85 -21.22 28.65
N LEU A 78 9.29 -20.07 29.19
CA LEU A 78 10.12 -19.10 28.45
C LEU A 78 11.62 -19.39 28.57
N ARG A 79 12.06 -19.97 29.70
CA ARG A 79 13.48 -20.28 29.97
C ARG A 79 14.20 -21.06 28.87
N PRO A 80 13.58 -22.04 28.17
CA PRO A 80 14.26 -22.76 27.09
C PRO A 80 14.55 -21.91 25.84
N TYR A 81 13.85 -20.79 25.66
CA TYR A 81 13.87 -20.02 24.42
C TYR A 81 14.38 -18.58 24.56
N PHE A 82 14.40 -18.06 25.79
CA PHE A 82 14.70 -16.66 26.10
C PHE A 82 15.56 -16.55 27.35
N GLN A 83 16.38 -15.49 27.42
CA GLN A 83 17.12 -15.18 28.63
C GLN A 83 16.16 -14.54 29.64
N VAL A 84 15.91 -15.23 30.75
CA VAL A 84 15.04 -14.73 31.82
C VAL A 84 15.93 -14.14 32.93
N LEU A 85 16.03 -12.82 32.96
CA LEU A 85 16.84 -12.07 33.92
C LEU A 85 16.04 -11.80 35.19
N PRO A 86 16.58 -12.08 36.39
CA PRO A 86 15.95 -11.65 37.64
C PRO A 86 16.01 -10.12 37.74
N ALA A 87 14.87 -9.45 37.93
CA ALA A 87 14.77 -8.01 38.10
C ALA A 87 13.78 -7.66 39.22
N GLY A 88 14.19 -7.91 40.47
CA GLY A 88 13.33 -7.71 41.64
C GLY A 88 12.14 -8.67 41.64
N GLN A 89 10.93 -8.15 41.85
CA GLN A 89 9.69 -8.95 41.94
C GLN A 89 9.17 -9.45 40.59
N ASP A 90 9.69 -8.97 39.45
CA ASP A 90 9.23 -9.36 38.12
C ASP A 90 10.40 -9.62 37.18
N ALA A 91 10.48 -10.82 36.62
CA ALA A 91 11.57 -11.20 35.74
C ALA A 91 11.47 -10.45 34.39
N VAL A 92 12.61 -10.03 33.84
CA VAL A 92 12.69 -9.47 32.49
C VAL A 92 13.09 -10.58 31.53
N VAL A 93 12.28 -10.78 30.50
CA VAL A 93 12.53 -11.76 29.44
C VAL A 93 13.18 -11.02 28.28
N ALA A 94 14.40 -11.43 27.93
CA ALA A 94 15.19 -10.83 26.88
C ALA A 94 15.45 -11.84 25.75
N LEU A 95 15.56 -11.33 24.52
CA LEU A 95 16.17 -12.09 23.43
C LEU A 95 17.63 -12.31 23.81
N ASP A 96 18.05 -13.57 23.91
CA ASP A 96 19.46 -13.89 24.10
C ASP A 96 20.24 -13.39 22.89
N GLU A 97 21.27 -12.56 23.11
CA GLU A 97 22.12 -11.99 22.06
C GLU A 97 22.75 -13.11 21.21
N LYS A 98 22.94 -14.31 21.79
CA LYS A 98 23.42 -15.52 21.08
C LYS A 98 22.31 -16.30 20.37
N SER A 99 21.03 -16.03 20.65
CA SER A 99 19.84 -16.71 20.11
C SER A 99 19.13 -15.92 18.99
N THR A 100 19.72 -14.81 18.51
CA THR A 100 19.21 -14.10 17.33
C THR A 100 19.27 -14.97 16.06
N ALA A 101 20.12 -16.00 16.05
CA ALA A 101 19.96 -17.13 15.16
C ALA A 101 19.01 -18.14 15.82
N LEU A 102 17.79 -18.28 15.28
CA LEU A 102 17.13 -19.58 15.32
C LEU A 102 18.17 -20.62 14.85
N PRO A 103 18.22 -21.84 15.42
CA PRO A 103 18.48 -22.97 14.55
C PRO A 103 17.36 -22.88 13.52
N LEU A 104 17.68 -22.33 12.34
CA LEU A 104 16.89 -22.54 11.14
C LEU A 104 16.56 -24.04 11.16
N PRO A 105 15.32 -24.46 10.87
CA PRO A 105 15.02 -25.89 10.72
C PRO A 105 16.16 -26.45 9.88
N LYS A 106 16.99 -27.37 10.46
CA LYS A 106 18.34 -27.72 9.98
C LYS A 106 18.37 -27.46 8.49
N VAL A 107 18.98 -26.34 8.05
CA VAL A 107 18.97 -26.03 6.62
C VAL A 107 19.56 -27.28 5.97
N PRO A 108 18.82 -27.96 5.08
CA PRO A 108 19.24 -29.22 4.52
C PRO A 108 20.62 -29.07 3.88
N GLY A 109 21.68 -29.46 4.61
CA GLY A 109 23.07 -29.35 4.21
C GLY A 109 23.51 -28.00 3.62
N PRO A 110 24.76 -27.90 3.13
CA PRO A 110 25.06 -27.00 2.03
C PRO A 110 24.06 -27.25 0.89
N ILE A 111 23.62 -26.18 0.21
CA ILE A 111 22.79 -26.28 -1.00
C ILE A 111 23.50 -27.25 -1.94
N ASN A 112 22.90 -28.42 -2.13
CA ASN A 112 23.49 -29.47 -2.95
C ASN A 112 23.75 -28.90 -4.34
N SER A 113 24.86 -29.26 -4.99
CA SER A 113 25.26 -28.69 -6.30
C SER A 113 24.13 -28.75 -7.33
N SER A 114 23.30 -29.79 -7.24
CA SER A 114 22.09 -29.98 -8.05
C SER A 114 21.05 -28.86 -7.95
N VAL A 115 20.86 -28.24 -6.77
CA VAL A 115 19.92 -27.11 -6.60
C VAL A 115 20.47 -25.85 -7.30
N ASN A 116 21.77 -25.61 -7.21
CA ASN A 116 22.42 -24.49 -7.91
C ASN A 116 22.35 -24.66 -9.43
N GLU A 117 22.58 -25.88 -9.94
CA GLU A 117 22.42 -26.19 -11.36
C GLU A 117 20.97 -25.97 -11.83
N ALA A 118 19.98 -26.37 -11.04
CA ALA A 118 18.58 -26.12 -11.33
C ALA A 118 18.27 -24.61 -11.42
N MET A 119 18.80 -23.82 -10.48
CA MET A 119 18.63 -22.36 -10.47
C MET A 119 19.29 -21.68 -11.67
N GLN A 120 20.52 -22.05 -12.00
CA GLN A 120 21.23 -21.48 -13.15
C GLN A 120 20.52 -21.83 -14.47
N GLY A 121 20.06 -23.07 -14.62
CA GLY A 121 19.29 -23.48 -15.78
C GLY A 121 17.96 -22.74 -15.91
N LEU A 122 17.24 -22.56 -14.81
CA LEU A 122 16.00 -21.77 -14.84
C LEU A 122 16.28 -20.29 -15.12
N ALA A 123 17.35 -19.72 -14.57
CA ALA A 123 17.76 -18.33 -14.83
C ALA A 123 18.07 -18.10 -16.31
N ALA A 124 18.79 -19.03 -16.95
CA ALA A 124 19.10 -18.98 -18.37
C ALA A 124 17.83 -19.04 -19.22
N LEU A 125 16.93 -19.99 -18.93
CA LEU A 125 15.63 -20.09 -19.61
C LEU A 125 14.77 -18.84 -19.44
N MET A 126 14.79 -18.24 -18.24
CA MET A 126 14.07 -17.00 -17.94
C MET A 126 14.67 -15.76 -18.62
N GLY A 127 15.89 -15.84 -19.15
CA GLY A 127 16.49 -14.81 -20.00
C GLY A 127 16.11 -14.95 -21.48
N GLU A 128 15.82 -16.17 -21.93
CA GLU A 128 15.37 -16.49 -23.30
C GLU A 128 13.84 -16.54 -23.45
N LEU A 129 13.11 -16.44 -22.32
CA LEU A 129 11.66 -16.65 -22.29
C LEU A 129 10.92 -15.59 -23.13
N ASN A 130 9.98 -16.03 -23.96
CA ASN A 130 9.08 -15.16 -24.71
C ASN A 130 7.68 -15.76 -24.77
N CYS A 131 6.72 -15.03 -25.35
CA CYS A 131 5.31 -15.46 -25.39
C CYS A 131 5.02 -16.61 -26.37
N SER A 132 6.03 -17.21 -27.03
CA SER A 132 5.81 -18.37 -27.90
C SER A 132 5.54 -19.64 -27.09
N ARG A 133 4.67 -20.51 -27.62
CA ARG A 133 4.32 -21.78 -26.98
C ARG A 133 5.54 -22.69 -26.78
N VAL A 134 6.48 -22.68 -27.72
CA VAL A 134 7.71 -23.48 -27.64
C VAL A 134 8.60 -23.02 -26.49
N SER A 135 8.80 -21.70 -26.33
CA SER A 135 9.60 -21.12 -25.25
C SER A 135 8.98 -21.42 -23.88
N ILE A 136 7.67 -21.17 -23.73
CA ILE A 136 6.92 -21.44 -22.49
C ILE A 136 6.93 -22.93 -22.17
N GLY A 137 6.67 -23.80 -23.16
CA GLY A 137 6.65 -25.25 -22.99
C GLY A 137 7.99 -25.81 -22.55
N ARG A 138 9.11 -25.36 -23.15
CA ARG A 138 10.47 -25.76 -22.76
C ARG A 138 10.76 -25.37 -21.31
N ALA A 139 10.40 -24.15 -20.92
CA ALA A 139 10.58 -23.67 -19.56
C ALA A 139 9.69 -24.42 -18.55
N MET A 140 8.45 -24.74 -18.90
CA MET A 140 7.54 -25.53 -18.08
C MET A 140 8.09 -26.95 -17.87
N VAL A 141 8.52 -27.63 -18.94
CA VAL A 141 9.10 -28.99 -18.83
C VAL A 141 10.32 -28.97 -17.93
N PHE A 142 11.21 -27.99 -18.08
CA PHE A 142 12.35 -27.81 -17.18
C PHE A 142 11.92 -27.64 -15.71
N CYS A 143 10.85 -26.87 -15.46
CA CYS A 143 10.30 -26.70 -14.11
C CYS A 143 9.76 -28.00 -13.54
N MET A 144 9.04 -28.79 -14.35
CA MET A 144 8.42 -30.05 -13.93
C MET A 144 9.42 -31.18 -13.74
N ASP A 145 10.47 -31.26 -14.57
CA ASP A 145 11.55 -32.24 -14.41
C ASP A 145 12.36 -32.04 -13.13
N ARG A 146 12.36 -30.82 -12.59
CA ARG A 146 13.05 -30.44 -11.36
C ARG A 146 12.09 -29.94 -10.28
N ALA A 147 10.84 -30.42 -10.30
CA ALA A 147 9.77 -29.92 -9.45
C ALA A 147 10.13 -29.96 -7.96
N GLU A 148 10.73 -31.04 -7.47
CA GLU A 148 11.18 -31.17 -6.09
C GLU A 148 12.17 -30.08 -5.66
N HIS A 149 13.18 -29.79 -6.49
CA HIS A 149 14.20 -28.77 -6.22
C HIS A 149 13.58 -27.36 -6.23
N HIS A 150 12.73 -27.07 -7.21
CA HIS A 150 12.06 -25.77 -7.32
C HIS A 150 11.02 -25.54 -6.21
N ALA A 151 10.26 -26.58 -5.82
CA ALA A 151 9.30 -26.53 -4.73
C ALA A 151 9.96 -26.23 -3.38
N ALA A 152 11.08 -26.89 -3.10
CA ALA A 152 11.86 -26.66 -1.88
C ALA A 152 12.37 -25.22 -1.79
N LEU A 153 12.79 -24.65 -2.92
CA LEU A 153 13.18 -23.24 -3.00
C LEU A 153 11.98 -22.31 -2.77
N LEU A 154 10.87 -22.50 -3.49
CA LEU A 154 9.67 -21.68 -3.36
C LEU A 154 9.14 -21.65 -1.92
N SER A 155 9.15 -22.79 -1.23
CA SER A 155 8.70 -22.89 0.17
C SER A 155 9.58 -22.06 1.13
N ARG A 156 10.91 -22.08 0.94
CA ARG A 156 11.85 -21.26 1.72
C ARG A 156 11.61 -19.75 1.50
N PHE A 157 11.27 -19.36 0.28
CA PHE A 157 11.01 -17.97 -0.06
C PHE A 157 9.65 -17.48 0.41
N ALA A 158 8.58 -18.26 0.25
CA ALA A 158 7.26 -17.95 0.79
C ALA A 158 7.36 -17.67 2.30
N THR A 159 8.14 -18.49 3.01
CA THR A 159 8.47 -18.28 4.43
C THR A 159 9.20 -16.95 4.66
N THR A 160 10.21 -16.64 3.86
CA THR A 160 10.97 -15.37 3.97
C THR A 160 10.09 -14.14 3.71
N ILE A 161 9.23 -14.18 2.69
CA ILE A 161 8.30 -13.09 2.35
C ILE A 161 7.28 -12.91 3.47
N ARG A 162 6.74 -14.02 4.01
CA ARG A 162 5.83 -13.98 5.16
C ARG A 162 6.49 -13.32 6.37
N VAL A 163 7.75 -13.66 6.65
CA VAL A 163 8.53 -13.01 7.71
C VAL A 163 8.75 -11.53 7.43
N ARG A 164 9.14 -11.14 6.21
CA ARG A 164 9.35 -9.72 5.85
C ARG A 164 8.05 -8.90 5.91
N SER A 165 6.94 -9.46 5.44
CA SER A 165 5.60 -8.85 5.46
C SER A 165 5.12 -8.65 6.90
N VAL A 166 5.24 -9.68 7.75
CA VAL A 166 4.91 -9.59 9.19
C VAL A 166 5.82 -8.59 9.92
N MET A 167 7.08 -8.49 9.53
CA MET A 167 8.04 -7.55 10.13
C MET A 167 7.96 -6.12 9.55
N GLY A 168 7.13 -5.85 8.54
CA GLY A 168 7.01 -4.51 7.93
C GLY A 168 8.30 -4.03 7.26
N LEU A 169 9.22 -4.92 6.91
CA LEU A 169 10.52 -4.59 6.35
C LEU A 169 10.40 -4.41 4.84
N ARG A 170 10.01 -3.21 4.37
CA ARG A 170 10.25 -2.78 2.99
C ARG A 170 11.43 -1.82 3.00
N ARG A 171 12.62 -2.30 2.64
CA ARG A 171 13.77 -1.42 2.33
C ARG A 171 13.87 -1.28 0.82
N THR A 172 13.93 -0.05 0.32
CA THR A 172 14.23 0.17 -1.10
C THR A 172 15.70 -0.15 -1.37
N PRO A 173 16.08 -0.50 -2.62
CA PRO A 173 17.48 -0.68 -3.00
C PRO A 173 18.33 0.56 -2.64
N ASP A 174 17.76 1.75 -2.71
CA ASP A 174 18.43 3.00 -2.35
C ASP A 174 18.54 3.19 -0.84
N GLN A 175 17.58 2.72 -0.04
CA GLN A 175 17.73 2.67 1.42
C GLN A 175 18.80 1.67 1.84
N VAL A 176 18.96 0.56 1.13
CA VAL A 176 20.06 -0.40 1.36
C VAL A 176 21.39 0.24 1.00
N LYS A 177 21.50 0.87 -0.18
CA LYS A 177 22.71 1.57 -0.63
C LYS A 177 23.07 2.74 0.28
N GLU A 178 22.10 3.53 0.73
CA GLU A 178 22.32 4.67 1.63
C GLU A 178 22.71 4.21 3.03
N THR A 179 22.12 3.10 3.52
CA THR A 179 22.58 2.46 4.76
C THR A 179 24.04 2.01 4.61
N ASP A 180 24.39 1.38 3.49
CA ASP A 180 25.76 0.96 3.18
C ASP A 180 26.72 2.15 3.04
N ARG A 181 26.25 3.25 2.45
CA ARG A 181 27.03 4.49 2.26
C ARG A 181 27.27 5.22 3.57
N ILE A 182 26.27 5.24 4.46
CA ILE A 182 26.38 5.79 5.82
C ILE A 182 27.34 4.94 6.66
N VAL A 183 27.25 3.61 6.57
CA VAL A 183 28.17 2.68 7.24
C VAL A 183 29.60 2.89 6.74
N ARG A 184 29.81 3.03 5.41
CA ARG A 184 31.14 3.26 4.82
C ARG A 184 31.71 4.65 5.09
N ARG A 185 30.88 5.70 5.18
CA ARG A 185 31.34 7.08 5.46
C ARG A 185 31.65 7.34 6.93
N LYS A 186 31.02 6.61 7.85
CA LYS A 186 31.17 6.86 9.31
C LYS A 186 32.14 5.93 10.03
N LEU A 187 32.83 5.03 9.33
CA LEU A 187 33.84 4.16 9.92
C LEU A 187 35.24 4.53 9.42
N PRO A 188 36.10 5.15 10.26
CA PRO A 188 37.53 5.19 9.99
C PRO A 188 38.11 3.77 10.07
N LYS A 189 39.08 3.46 9.20
CA LYS A 189 39.87 2.23 9.32
C LYS A 189 40.74 2.31 10.57
N GLY A 190 40.25 1.80 11.70
CA GLY A 190 40.99 1.78 12.96
C GLY A 190 40.10 1.36 14.13
N LYS A 191 40.66 0.60 15.07
CA LYS A 191 39.96 -0.16 16.12
C LYS A 191 39.08 0.68 17.09
N HIS A 192 38.04 -0.01 17.59
CA HIS A 192 37.18 0.26 18.77
C HIS A 192 35.89 1.09 18.53
N THR A 193 34.74 0.86 19.18
CA THR A 193 34.27 -0.06 20.26
C THR A 193 32.73 -0.15 20.23
N LYS A 194 32.18 -1.13 20.97
CA LYS A 194 30.76 -1.42 21.23
C LYS A 194 29.86 -0.18 21.50
N ASP A 195 30.43 0.91 22.02
CA ASP A 195 29.75 2.16 22.34
C ASP A 195 29.23 2.94 21.12
N THR A 196 29.93 2.89 20.00
CA THR A 196 29.52 3.63 18.79
C THR A 196 28.26 3.02 18.18
N LEU A 197 28.16 1.69 18.20
CA LEU A 197 26.95 0.96 17.77
C LEU A 197 25.75 1.26 18.68
N ALA A 198 25.99 1.33 20.00
CA ALA A 198 24.94 1.65 20.97
C ALA A 198 24.37 3.06 20.77
N LYS A 199 25.23 4.05 20.45
CA LYS A 199 24.81 5.44 20.16
C LYS A 199 23.99 5.56 18.88
N ILE A 200 24.36 4.81 17.83
CA ILE A 200 23.61 4.77 16.56
C ILE A 200 22.22 4.15 16.78
N ASN A 201 22.13 3.04 17.51
CA ASN A 201 20.87 2.38 17.82
C ASN A 201 19.95 3.24 18.72
N ALA A 202 20.52 3.96 19.69
CA ALA A 202 19.77 4.90 20.52
C ALA A 202 19.23 6.12 19.74
N ALA A 203 19.96 6.59 18.72
CA ALA A 203 19.51 7.68 17.85
C ALA A 203 18.36 7.26 16.91
N LEU A 204 18.37 6.02 16.42
CA LEU A 204 17.31 5.46 15.60
C LEU A 204 16.03 5.20 16.41
N ALA A 205 16.15 4.76 17.67
CA ALA A 205 15.01 4.51 18.56
C ALA A 205 14.23 5.78 18.97
N LYS A 206 14.84 6.98 18.86
CA LYS A 206 14.21 8.25 19.24
C LYS A 206 13.28 8.85 18.18
N ARG A 207 13.30 8.35 16.94
CA ARG A 207 12.40 8.84 15.87
C ARG A 207 11.11 8.02 15.85
N LYS A 208 10.10 8.48 16.59
CA LYS A 208 8.73 7.92 16.54
C LYS A 208 8.06 8.31 15.21
N LEU A 209 7.74 7.33 14.36
CA LEU A 209 6.88 7.47 13.17
C LEU A 209 5.50 6.86 13.47
N PRO A 210 4.37 7.54 13.19
CA PRO A 210 3.03 7.06 13.54
C PRO A 210 2.46 6.12 12.46
N ILE A 211 2.66 4.81 12.63
CA ILE A 211 2.14 3.75 11.71
C ILE A 211 0.86 3.08 12.27
N LEU A 212 0.45 3.40 13.50
CA LEU A 212 -0.47 2.56 14.29
C LEU A 212 -1.96 2.64 13.89
N LYS A 213 -2.45 3.68 13.21
CA LYS A 213 -3.89 3.84 12.92
C LYS A 213 -4.38 3.16 11.62
N SER A 214 -3.47 2.79 10.71
CA SER A 214 -3.85 2.24 9.39
C SER A 214 -4.09 0.72 9.39
N GLN A 215 -3.54 -0.02 10.35
CA GLN A 215 -3.62 -1.50 10.36
C GLN A 215 -4.93 -2.05 10.94
N GLU A 216 -5.50 -1.38 11.94
CA GLU A 216 -6.80 -1.77 12.52
C GLU A 216 -7.95 -1.54 11.52
N ALA A 217 -7.83 -0.49 10.70
CA ALA A 217 -8.74 -0.22 9.59
C ALA A 217 -8.69 -1.33 8.51
N LEU A 218 -7.50 -1.85 8.18
CA LEU A 218 -7.33 -2.94 7.20
C LEU A 218 -7.91 -4.28 7.69
N VAL A 219 -7.77 -4.60 8.98
CA VAL A 219 -8.33 -5.83 9.56
C VAL A 219 -9.86 -5.76 9.63
N ASN A 220 -10.41 -4.59 9.98
CA ASN A 220 -11.87 -4.39 10.04
C ASN A 220 -12.50 -4.34 8.64
N LEU A 221 -11.81 -3.76 7.65
CA LEU A 221 -12.21 -3.80 6.24
C LEU A 221 -12.26 -5.25 5.73
N ARG A 222 -11.24 -6.06 6.04
CA ARG A 222 -11.16 -7.48 5.65
C ARG A 222 -12.31 -8.32 6.24
N LYS A 223 -12.66 -8.08 7.51
CA LYS A 223 -13.78 -8.75 8.19
C LYS A 223 -15.16 -8.30 7.69
N GLY A 224 -15.30 -7.05 7.27
CA GLY A 224 -16.53 -6.54 6.66
C GLY A 224 -16.75 -7.08 5.25
N LEU A 225 -15.67 -7.31 4.50
CA LEU A 225 -15.71 -7.81 3.13
C LEU A 225 -16.15 -9.29 3.05
N LEU A 226 -15.66 -10.13 3.97
CA LEU A 226 -16.01 -11.55 4.05
C LEU A 226 -17.52 -11.77 4.21
N ARG A 227 -18.19 -10.96 5.05
CA ARG A 227 -19.64 -11.07 5.30
C ARG A 227 -20.51 -10.66 4.11
N ARG A 228 -20.02 -9.76 3.24
CA ARG A 228 -20.75 -9.32 2.03
C ARG A 228 -20.64 -10.32 0.88
N VAL A 229 -19.59 -11.14 0.88
CA VAL A 229 -19.35 -12.16 -0.15
C VAL A 229 -20.23 -13.39 0.04
N GLU A 230 -20.59 -13.74 1.28
CA GLU A 230 -21.47 -14.87 1.61
C GLU A 230 -22.95 -14.60 1.27
N ALA A 231 -23.36 -13.33 1.17
CA ALA A 231 -24.75 -12.94 0.92
C ALA A 231 -25.17 -12.95 -0.56
N ALA A 232 -24.26 -13.15 -1.52
CA ALA A 232 -24.44 -12.65 -2.88
C ALA A 232 -24.58 -13.68 -4.04
N SER A 233 -24.81 -14.99 -3.82
CA SER A 233 -24.98 -15.86 -5.01
C SER A 233 -25.70 -17.21 -4.80
N PRO A 234 -26.89 -17.40 -5.39
CA PRO A 234 -27.43 -18.71 -5.73
C PRO A 234 -27.40 -18.98 -7.24
N ALA A 235 -26.92 -20.18 -7.60
CA ALA A 235 -27.17 -20.97 -8.81
C ALA A 235 -26.58 -20.56 -10.19
N PHE A 236 -25.81 -21.48 -10.79
CA PHE A 236 -25.68 -21.62 -12.25
C PHE A 236 -25.37 -23.10 -12.63
N PRO A 237 -26.11 -23.76 -13.55
CA PRO A 237 -25.90 -25.17 -13.87
C PRO A 237 -24.98 -25.36 -15.10
N LEU A 238 -23.93 -26.16 -14.90
CA LEU A 238 -22.84 -26.41 -15.85
C LEU A 238 -22.97 -27.81 -16.48
N ARG A 239 -23.73 -27.98 -17.56
CA ARG A 239 -23.84 -29.29 -18.26
C ARG A 239 -23.61 -29.29 -19.78
N ALA A 240 -23.17 -28.20 -20.39
CA ALA A 240 -23.04 -28.12 -21.86
C ALA A 240 -21.61 -28.04 -22.43
N LEU A 241 -20.54 -28.06 -21.62
CA LEU A 241 -19.19 -27.71 -22.11
C LEU A 241 -18.10 -28.81 -21.99
N LEU A 242 -18.47 -30.09 -21.86
CA LEU A 242 -17.50 -31.19 -21.72
C LEU A 242 -17.54 -32.20 -22.89
N ARG A 243 -17.43 -31.71 -24.14
CA ARG A 243 -17.32 -32.62 -25.31
C ARG A 243 -16.27 -32.26 -26.37
N ARG A 244 -15.29 -31.42 -26.08
CA ARG A 244 -14.20 -31.19 -27.04
C ARG A 244 -12.88 -30.93 -26.31
N PHE A 245 -12.05 -31.97 -26.27
CA PHE A 245 -10.64 -31.99 -26.71
C PHE A 245 -9.83 -32.98 -25.88
N GLY A 246 -9.38 -34.04 -26.55
CA GLY A 246 -8.42 -35.00 -26.06
C GLY A 246 -7.09 -34.89 -26.82
N ALA A 247 -6.03 -35.19 -26.07
CA ALA A 247 -4.75 -35.81 -26.43
C ALA A 247 -3.81 -35.13 -27.44
N ALA A 248 -2.56 -34.88 -26.99
CA ALA A 248 -1.40 -35.68 -27.43
C ALA A 248 -0.17 -35.37 -26.55
N ALA A 249 0.47 -36.44 -26.05
CA ALA A 249 1.75 -36.44 -25.37
C ALA A 249 2.78 -37.13 -26.27
N SER A 250 4.04 -36.67 -26.24
CA SER A 250 5.18 -37.49 -26.67
C SER A 250 6.47 -36.98 -26.02
N CYS A 251 7.22 -37.94 -25.45
CA CYS A 251 8.52 -37.78 -24.77
C CYS A 251 9.66 -38.11 -25.74
N ILE A 252 10.81 -37.44 -25.61
CA ILE A 252 12.10 -37.92 -26.13
C ILE A 252 13.20 -37.61 -25.09
N TRP A 253 14.10 -38.58 -24.93
CA TRP A 253 15.18 -38.67 -23.93
C TRP A 253 16.57 -38.50 -24.56
N CYS A 254 17.60 -38.41 -23.71
CA CYS A 254 19.04 -38.73 -23.90
C CYS A 254 20.06 -37.58 -24.15
N PRO A 255 21.40 -37.77 -23.94
CA PRO A 255 22.14 -37.30 -22.74
C PRO A 255 23.57 -36.72 -22.97
N HIS A 256 24.26 -36.40 -21.86
CA HIS A 256 25.73 -36.27 -21.62
C HIS A 256 26.49 -34.93 -21.86
N GLY A 257 27.40 -34.62 -20.90
CA GLY A 257 28.58 -33.77 -21.09
C GLY A 257 29.04 -33.01 -19.83
N ARG A 258 30.14 -33.45 -19.18
CA ARG A 258 30.77 -32.79 -18.01
C ARG A 258 31.67 -31.63 -18.44
N GLN A 259 31.79 -30.57 -17.62
CA GLN A 259 33.04 -29.82 -17.41
C GLN A 259 33.02 -29.01 -16.09
N ARG A 260 34.22 -28.75 -15.55
CA ARG A 260 34.55 -28.18 -14.22
C ARG A 260 34.69 -26.64 -14.24
N MET A 261 34.72 -26.04 -13.02
CA MET A 261 35.18 -24.70 -12.54
C MET A 261 34.03 -23.82 -12.01
N ASP A 262 34.10 -22.95 -11.00
CA ASP A 262 35.11 -22.38 -10.06
C ASP A 262 34.33 -21.77 -8.85
N PRO A 263 34.87 -21.62 -7.62
CA PRO A 263 34.11 -21.15 -6.45
C PRO A 263 34.14 -19.62 -6.32
N ALA A 264 33.27 -18.93 -7.06
CA ALA A 264 33.09 -17.47 -6.91
C ALA A 264 31.60 -17.02 -6.81
N VAL A 265 30.67 -17.94 -6.57
CA VAL A 265 29.22 -17.61 -6.50
C VAL A 265 28.75 -17.64 -5.05
N PHE A 266 29.02 -16.57 -4.30
CA PHE A 266 28.50 -16.40 -2.93
C PHE A 266 27.77 -15.07 -2.68
N ILE A 267 27.35 -14.36 -3.73
CA ILE A 267 26.61 -13.07 -3.60
C ILE A 267 25.40 -13.01 -4.56
N ALA A 268 24.66 -14.12 -4.73
CA ALA A 268 23.51 -14.19 -5.64
C ALA A 268 22.29 -14.94 -5.05
N VAL A 269 22.10 -14.88 -3.73
CA VAL A 269 21.02 -15.63 -3.05
C VAL A 269 19.79 -14.78 -2.70
N ASP A 270 19.80 -13.47 -3.03
CA ASP A 270 18.64 -12.57 -2.82
C ASP A 270 17.74 -12.39 -4.06
N ASP A 271 18.03 -13.06 -5.19
CA ASP A 271 17.36 -12.82 -6.47
C ASP A 271 16.78 -14.10 -7.11
N TRP A 272 15.50 -14.38 -6.84
CA TRP A 272 14.70 -15.27 -7.70
C TRP A 272 13.26 -14.71 -7.81
N ARG A 273 12.90 -13.94 -8.84
CA ARG A 273 12.77 -14.15 -10.31
C ARG A 273 11.50 -14.84 -10.83
N LEU A 274 10.48 -15.09 -10.02
CA LEU A 274 9.12 -15.27 -10.56
C LEU A 274 8.20 -14.12 -10.13
N SER A 275 8.00 -13.88 -8.84
CA SER A 275 7.26 -12.69 -8.37
C SER A 275 8.08 -11.39 -8.55
N THR A 276 9.36 -11.39 -8.19
CA THR A 276 10.27 -10.26 -8.48
C THR A 276 10.44 -10.05 -9.97
N ALA A 277 10.46 -11.11 -10.79
CA ALA A 277 10.54 -10.97 -12.24
C ALA A 277 9.25 -10.47 -12.90
N LEU A 278 8.08 -10.68 -12.30
CA LEU A 278 6.87 -9.98 -12.76
C LEU A 278 6.94 -8.47 -12.45
N ALA A 279 7.73 -8.07 -11.44
CA ALA A 279 7.90 -6.70 -10.99
C ALA A 279 9.14 -5.97 -11.58
N GLU A 280 10.17 -6.71 -12.00
CA GLU A 280 11.49 -6.21 -12.40
C GLU A 280 11.41 -5.49 -13.77
N PRO A 281 11.60 -4.15 -13.81
CA PRO A 281 11.49 -3.35 -15.02
C PRO A 281 12.57 -3.63 -16.07
N SER A 282 13.73 -4.12 -15.61
CA SER A 282 14.98 -4.15 -16.35
C SER A 282 15.16 -5.41 -17.20
N LEU A 283 14.26 -6.39 -17.07
CA LEU A 283 14.37 -7.66 -17.77
C LEU A 283 13.77 -7.55 -19.17
N THR A 284 14.53 -8.00 -20.17
CA THR A 284 14.16 -8.05 -21.59
C THR A 284 12.94 -8.93 -21.87
N VAL A 285 12.66 -9.89 -20.98
CA VAL A 285 11.54 -10.83 -21.08
C VAL A 285 10.22 -10.18 -20.63
N THR A 286 9.19 -10.30 -21.47
CA THR A 286 7.87 -9.74 -21.20
C THR A 286 7.25 -10.39 -19.95
N PRO A 287 6.80 -9.62 -18.93
CA PRO A 287 6.09 -10.15 -17.75
C PRO A 287 4.93 -11.09 -18.10
N LEU A 288 4.28 -10.86 -19.24
CA LEU A 288 3.24 -11.74 -19.78
C LEU A 288 3.73 -13.17 -20.08
N ALA A 289 4.94 -13.34 -20.62
CA ALA A 289 5.51 -14.66 -20.89
C ALA A 289 5.74 -15.46 -19.60
N ARG A 290 6.16 -14.77 -18.53
CA ARG A 290 6.34 -15.35 -17.20
C ARG A 290 5.01 -15.75 -16.58
N PHE A 291 3.98 -14.93 -16.78
CA PHE A 291 2.62 -15.26 -16.34
C PHE A 291 2.08 -16.50 -17.07
N TYR A 292 2.34 -16.65 -18.37
CA TYR A 292 2.02 -17.87 -19.10
C TYR A 292 2.79 -19.09 -18.57
N LEU A 293 4.09 -18.95 -18.29
CA LEU A 293 4.87 -20.02 -17.65
C LEU A 293 4.29 -20.45 -16.30
N ILE A 294 3.92 -19.48 -15.44
CA ILE A 294 3.26 -19.76 -14.17
C ILE A 294 1.97 -20.54 -14.39
N SER A 295 1.14 -20.09 -15.33
CA SER A 295 -0.11 -20.77 -15.68
C SER A 295 0.10 -22.21 -16.12
N ASP A 296 1.08 -22.44 -16.98
CA ASP A 296 1.44 -23.77 -17.49
C ASP A 296 1.97 -24.69 -16.38
N VAL A 297 2.83 -24.18 -15.50
CA VAL A 297 3.33 -24.93 -14.34
C VAL A 297 2.19 -25.28 -13.40
N LEU A 298 1.29 -24.35 -13.10
CA LEU A 298 0.13 -24.59 -12.24
C LEU A 298 -0.84 -25.60 -12.84
N HIS A 299 -1.08 -25.55 -14.15
CA HIS A 299 -1.91 -26.53 -14.84
C HIS A 299 -1.35 -27.96 -14.71
N ASN A 300 -0.02 -28.09 -14.82
CA ASN A 300 0.68 -29.38 -14.77
C ASN A 300 1.09 -29.82 -13.36
N ALA A 301 0.93 -28.97 -12.34
CA ALA A 301 1.29 -29.26 -10.95
C ALA A 301 0.52 -30.43 -10.32
N GLY A 302 -0.58 -30.86 -10.94
CA GLY A 302 -1.37 -32.02 -10.52
C GLY A 302 -0.78 -33.38 -10.90
N CYS A 303 0.34 -33.43 -11.64
CA CYS A 303 0.96 -34.70 -12.03
C CYS A 303 1.64 -35.42 -10.84
N ASP A 304 2.01 -36.68 -11.06
CA ASP A 304 2.61 -37.54 -10.03
C ASP A 304 4.10 -37.28 -9.79
N LYS A 305 4.68 -36.21 -10.37
CA LYS A 305 6.09 -35.87 -10.11
C LYS A 305 6.27 -35.35 -8.67
N PRO A 306 7.25 -35.87 -7.91
CA PRO A 306 7.55 -35.36 -6.57
C PRO A 306 7.79 -33.84 -6.57
N GLY A 307 7.13 -33.16 -5.63
CA GLY A 307 7.22 -31.71 -5.46
C GLY A 307 6.35 -30.87 -6.39
N ALA A 308 5.76 -31.44 -7.46
CA ALA A 308 4.93 -30.67 -8.40
C ALA A 308 3.74 -29.97 -7.72
N ARG A 309 3.07 -30.67 -6.79
CA ARG A 309 1.92 -30.13 -6.05
C ARG A 309 2.24 -28.88 -5.22
N HIS A 310 3.48 -28.76 -4.74
CA HIS A 310 3.91 -27.61 -3.93
C HIS A 310 3.96 -26.30 -4.72
N PHE A 311 4.04 -26.35 -6.06
CA PHE A 311 3.92 -25.12 -6.86
C PHE A 311 2.61 -24.39 -6.58
N ARG A 312 1.50 -25.13 -6.46
CA ARG A 312 0.18 -24.56 -6.17
C ARG A 312 0.17 -23.87 -4.81
N ASP A 313 0.62 -24.56 -3.77
CA ASP A 313 0.63 -24.02 -2.40
C ASP A 313 1.51 -22.77 -2.28
N CYS A 314 2.71 -22.81 -2.86
CA CYS A 314 3.64 -21.70 -2.78
C CYS A 314 3.16 -20.48 -3.60
N LEU A 315 2.61 -20.71 -4.79
CA LEU A 315 2.16 -19.62 -5.66
C LEU A 315 0.85 -19.01 -5.16
N GLN A 316 -0.02 -19.79 -4.51
CA GLN A 316 -1.26 -19.29 -3.92
C GLN A 316 -0.99 -18.15 -2.93
N ASP A 317 0.04 -18.29 -2.09
CA ASP A 317 0.42 -17.28 -1.10
C ASP A 317 1.09 -16.04 -1.72
N LEU A 318 1.64 -16.16 -2.93
CA LEU A 318 2.38 -15.08 -3.61
C LEU A 318 1.56 -14.38 -4.71
N LEU A 319 0.43 -14.97 -5.10
CA LEU A 319 -0.36 -14.54 -6.23
C LEU A 319 -0.89 -13.10 -6.11
N PRO A 320 -1.43 -12.66 -4.95
CA PRO A 320 -1.96 -11.30 -4.82
C PRO A 320 -0.87 -10.23 -5.05
N GLU A 321 0.29 -10.37 -4.40
CA GLU A 321 1.40 -9.44 -4.58
C GLU A 321 1.97 -9.49 -6.00
N ALA A 322 2.03 -10.67 -6.62
CA ALA A 322 2.49 -10.82 -8.00
C ALA A 322 1.55 -10.16 -9.02
N LEU A 323 0.22 -10.35 -8.87
CA LEU A 323 -0.79 -9.72 -9.70
C LEU A 323 -0.85 -8.21 -9.48
N GLU A 324 -0.69 -7.75 -8.23
CA GLU A 324 -0.56 -6.32 -7.92
C GLU A 324 0.65 -5.70 -8.61
N ALA A 325 1.81 -6.35 -8.54
CA ALA A 325 3.03 -5.89 -9.18
C ALA A 325 2.89 -5.89 -10.71
N LEU A 326 2.27 -6.91 -11.29
CA LEU A 326 1.97 -6.96 -12.72
C LEU A 326 1.06 -5.80 -13.15
N GLY A 327 0.00 -5.52 -12.39
CA GLY A 327 -0.89 -4.39 -12.64
C GLY A 327 -0.19 -3.03 -12.50
N ARG A 328 0.55 -2.83 -11.41
CA ARG A 328 1.20 -1.54 -11.11
C ARG A 328 2.46 -1.27 -11.92
N CYS A 329 3.29 -2.27 -12.16
CA CYS A 329 4.63 -2.09 -12.75
C CYS A 329 4.66 -2.40 -14.24
N TYR A 330 3.89 -3.37 -14.72
CA TYR A 330 3.87 -3.75 -16.13
C TYR A 330 2.76 -3.03 -16.89
N LEU A 331 1.49 -3.22 -16.50
CA LEU A 331 0.36 -2.67 -17.27
C LEU A 331 0.37 -1.14 -17.32
N ARG A 332 0.79 -0.45 -16.26
CA ARG A 332 0.89 1.02 -16.25
C ARG A 332 1.93 1.61 -17.19
N ARG A 333 2.93 0.82 -17.61
CA ARG A 333 3.99 1.29 -18.53
C ARG A 333 3.64 1.09 -19.99
N LEU A 334 2.61 0.28 -20.27
CA LEU A 334 2.15 0.04 -21.63
C LEU A 334 1.27 1.21 -22.10
N GLU A 335 1.37 1.52 -23.38
CA GLU A 335 0.42 2.42 -24.04
C GLU A 335 -0.99 1.81 -24.00
N LEU A 336 -2.03 2.65 -24.10
CA LEU A 336 -3.41 2.21 -23.92
C LEU A 336 -3.82 1.00 -24.79
N PRO A 337 -3.48 0.92 -26.10
CA PRO A 337 -3.83 -0.25 -26.92
C PRO A 337 -3.09 -1.53 -26.48
N GLN A 338 -1.79 -1.41 -26.17
CA GLN A 338 -0.96 -2.51 -25.70
C GLN A 338 -1.43 -3.01 -24.33
N ARG A 339 -1.78 -2.08 -23.44
CA ARG A 339 -2.31 -2.34 -22.12
C ARG A 339 -3.62 -3.14 -22.19
N LYS A 340 -4.58 -2.69 -23.01
CA LYS A 340 -5.86 -3.41 -23.20
C LYS A 340 -5.64 -4.83 -23.71
N ASN A 341 -4.74 -5.02 -24.68
CA ASN A 341 -4.40 -6.34 -25.19
C ASN A 341 -3.74 -7.22 -24.11
N ALA A 342 -2.80 -6.67 -23.34
CA ALA A 342 -2.17 -7.39 -22.23
C ALA A 342 -3.18 -7.75 -21.13
N GLU A 343 -4.05 -6.83 -20.72
CA GLU A 343 -5.14 -7.06 -19.77
C GLU A 343 -6.07 -8.17 -20.25
N ALA A 344 -6.52 -8.14 -21.51
CA ALA A 344 -7.36 -9.20 -22.08
C ALA A 344 -6.70 -10.57 -21.98
N ARG A 345 -5.42 -10.68 -22.36
CA ARG A 345 -4.66 -11.94 -22.27
C ARG A 345 -4.46 -12.44 -20.84
N LEU A 346 -4.27 -11.54 -19.88
CA LEU A 346 -4.15 -11.89 -18.47
C LEU A 346 -5.49 -12.39 -17.92
N LEU A 347 -6.58 -11.73 -18.30
CA LEU A 347 -7.94 -12.16 -17.93
C LEU A 347 -8.26 -13.53 -18.52
N GLU A 348 -7.91 -13.82 -19.77
CA GLU A 348 -8.05 -15.15 -20.39
C GLU A 348 -7.35 -16.24 -19.56
N VAL A 349 -6.10 -16.02 -19.16
CA VAL A 349 -5.36 -16.99 -18.32
C VAL A 349 -6.04 -17.19 -16.97
N LEU A 350 -6.49 -16.11 -16.33
CA LEU A 350 -7.19 -16.20 -15.06
C LEU A 350 -8.54 -16.92 -15.21
N HIS A 351 -9.24 -16.78 -16.33
CA HIS A 351 -10.42 -17.57 -16.65
C HIS A 351 -10.08 -19.06 -16.82
N CYS A 352 -8.94 -19.40 -17.43
CA CYS A 352 -8.45 -20.78 -17.45
C CYS A 352 -8.20 -21.32 -16.04
N TRP A 353 -7.63 -20.52 -15.12
CA TRP A 353 -7.42 -20.97 -13.74
C TRP A 353 -8.73 -21.24 -12.99
N VAL A 354 -9.78 -20.45 -13.27
CA VAL A 354 -11.14 -20.71 -12.78
C VAL A 354 -11.63 -22.07 -13.31
N SER A 355 -11.57 -22.28 -14.63
CA SER A 355 -12.13 -23.48 -15.26
C SER A 355 -11.37 -24.76 -14.88
N TRP A 356 -10.07 -24.66 -14.64
CA TRP A 356 -9.22 -25.74 -14.14
C TRP A 356 -9.33 -25.96 -12.63
N ASN A 357 -10.08 -25.12 -11.90
CA ASN A 357 -10.21 -25.16 -10.45
C ASN A 357 -8.84 -25.14 -9.73
N ILE A 358 -7.89 -24.37 -10.26
CA ILE A 358 -6.53 -24.23 -9.70
C ILE A 358 -6.56 -23.44 -8.39
N PHE A 359 -7.44 -22.47 -8.24
CA PHE A 359 -7.62 -21.77 -6.96
C PHE A 359 -9.11 -21.65 -6.64
N PRO A 360 -9.48 -21.57 -5.34
CA PRO A 360 -10.84 -21.24 -4.95
C PRO A 360 -11.29 -19.93 -5.60
N SER A 361 -12.61 -19.78 -5.85
CA SER A 361 -13.20 -18.61 -6.50
C SER A 361 -12.89 -17.26 -5.83
N LEU A 362 -12.42 -17.27 -4.58
CA LEU A 362 -11.93 -16.07 -3.90
C LEU A 362 -10.68 -15.46 -4.58
N TYR A 363 -9.79 -16.29 -5.13
CA TYR A 363 -8.60 -15.83 -5.84
C TYR A 363 -8.93 -15.32 -7.24
N THR A 364 -10.01 -15.80 -7.85
CA THR A 364 -10.39 -15.37 -9.19
C THR A 364 -11.16 -14.05 -9.14
N LYS A 365 -11.77 -13.70 -8.00
CA LYS A 365 -12.25 -12.33 -7.70
C LYS A 365 -11.12 -11.29 -7.60
N LEU A 366 -9.84 -11.70 -7.51
CA LEU A 366 -8.70 -10.80 -7.69
C LEU A 366 -8.67 -10.16 -9.08
N GLN A 367 -9.34 -10.75 -10.09
CA GLN A 367 -9.55 -10.13 -11.40
C GLN A 367 -10.18 -8.73 -11.26
N ALA A 368 -11.19 -8.59 -10.39
CA ALA A 368 -11.87 -7.32 -10.19
C ALA A 368 -11.02 -6.30 -9.40
N TRP A 369 -10.04 -6.75 -8.61
CA TRP A 369 -9.27 -5.87 -7.72
C TRP A 369 -7.95 -5.39 -8.33
N HIS A 370 -7.28 -6.22 -9.12
CA HIS A 370 -5.99 -5.86 -9.72
C HIS A 370 -6.12 -5.28 -11.14
N PHE A 371 -7.22 -5.56 -11.83
CA PHE A 371 -7.56 -4.96 -13.13
C PHE A 371 -8.72 -3.98 -13.07
N ALA A 372 -9.30 -3.71 -11.88
CA ALA A 372 -10.07 -2.47 -11.73
C ALA A 372 -9.19 -1.34 -12.28
N PRO A 373 -9.75 -0.46 -13.14
CA PRO A 373 -8.99 0.65 -13.68
C PRO A 373 -8.43 1.42 -12.49
N ALA A 374 -7.11 1.28 -12.28
CA ALA A 374 -6.51 1.82 -11.07
C ALA A 374 -6.79 3.32 -11.05
N MET A 375 -7.46 3.80 -9.99
CA MET A 375 -7.78 5.21 -9.85
C MET A 375 -6.52 6.03 -10.13
N ALA A 376 -6.62 7.02 -11.02
CA ALA A 376 -5.47 7.84 -11.35
C ALA A 376 -5.08 8.59 -10.08
N THR A 377 -3.81 8.41 -9.68
CA THR A 377 -3.31 9.03 -8.46
C THR A 377 -2.58 10.32 -8.82
N PHE A 378 -3.04 11.44 -8.28
CA PHE A 378 -2.45 12.76 -8.46
C PHE A 378 -2.18 13.43 -7.11
N ILE A 379 -1.22 14.34 -7.10
CA ILE A 379 -0.95 15.25 -5.98
C ILE A 379 -1.26 16.65 -6.47
N ALA A 380 -2.27 17.33 -5.92
CA ALA A 380 -2.55 18.73 -6.22
C ALA A 380 -1.88 19.60 -5.15
N CYS A 381 -0.87 20.39 -5.53
CA CYS A 381 -0.17 21.31 -4.65
C CYS A 381 -0.60 22.74 -4.96
N LEU A 382 -1.32 23.36 -4.04
CA LEU A 382 -1.86 24.71 -4.20
C LEU A 382 -0.82 25.78 -3.88
N GLY A 383 -0.73 26.78 -4.74
CA GLY A 383 0.14 27.93 -4.60
C GLY A 383 -0.32 28.91 -3.52
N GLN A 384 0.56 29.86 -3.23
CA GLN A 384 0.32 30.99 -2.34
C GLN A 384 1.05 32.21 -2.90
N ALA A 385 0.38 33.36 -2.84
CA ALA A 385 0.89 34.63 -3.30
C ALA A 385 2.34 34.85 -2.85
N LEU A 386 3.20 35.14 -3.82
CA LEU A 386 4.60 35.48 -3.56
C LEU A 386 4.67 36.83 -2.83
N SER A 387 5.73 37.03 -2.06
CA SER A 387 5.99 38.31 -1.43
C SER A 387 6.17 39.40 -2.50
N PRO A 388 5.94 40.70 -2.19
CA PRO A 388 6.04 41.78 -3.17
C PRO A 388 7.41 41.89 -3.87
N ASP A 389 8.47 41.38 -3.23
CA ASP A 389 9.83 41.31 -3.75
C ASP A 389 10.10 40.04 -4.60
N GLY A 390 9.07 39.21 -4.82
CA GLY A 390 9.17 37.93 -5.52
C GLY A 390 9.72 36.79 -4.65
N SER A 391 10.02 37.03 -3.38
CA SER A 391 10.54 35.98 -2.50
C SER A 391 9.47 34.93 -2.18
N VAL A 392 9.94 33.71 -1.90
CA VAL A 392 9.09 32.53 -1.66
C VAL A 392 8.65 32.51 -0.19
N PRO A 393 7.33 32.57 0.11
CA PRO A 393 6.86 32.40 1.47
C PRO A 393 7.22 31.01 2.03
N VAL A 394 7.58 30.94 3.31
CA VAL A 394 7.92 29.67 4.00
C VAL A 394 6.79 28.65 3.88
N THR A 395 5.54 29.11 3.95
CA THR A 395 4.34 28.29 3.72
C THR A 395 4.33 27.62 2.35
N LEU A 396 4.72 28.32 1.28
CA LEU A 396 4.78 27.77 -0.08
C LEU A 396 5.89 26.72 -0.21
N ALA A 397 7.06 27.01 0.37
CA ALA A 397 8.17 26.05 0.43
C ALA A 397 7.78 24.76 1.19
N ASN A 398 7.07 24.89 2.32
CA ASN A 398 6.59 23.74 3.09
C ASN A 398 5.58 22.89 2.31
N ARG A 399 4.69 23.52 1.53
CA ARG A 399 3.76 22.81 0.63
C ARG A 399 4.52 22.01 -0.42
N ALA A 400 5.50 22.63 -1.09
CA ALA A 400 6.34 21.93 -2.06
C ALA A 400 7.07 20.75 -1.42
N ALA A 401 7.59 20.89 -0.19
CA ALA A 401 8.25 19.79 0.52
C ALA A 401 7.32 18.60 0.78
N VAL A 402 6.08 18.83 1.22
CA VAL A 402 5.07 17.77 1.40
C VAL A 402 4.72 17.11 0.07
N ALA A 403 4.55 17.90 -1.01
CA ALA A 403 4.28 17.36 -2.34
C ALA A 403 5.43 16.47 -2.85
N ALA A 404 6.69 16.85 -2.62
CA ALA A 404 7.86 16.04 -2.94
C ALA A 404 7.86 14.71 -2.16
N GLU A 405 7.61 14.74 -0.85
CA GLU A 405 7.54 13.52 -0.03
C GLU A 405 6.47 12.56 -0.55
N LEU A 406 5.28 13.08 -0.85
CA LEU A 406 4.19 12.29 -1.43
C LEU A 406 4.57 11.69 -2.78
N HIS A 407 5.22 12.47 -3.65
CA HIS A 407 5.69 11.99 -4.94
C HIS A 407 6.69 10.84 -4.79
N HIS A 408 7.70 11.00 -3.94
CA HIS A 408 8.70 9.94 -3.68
C HIS A 408 8.08 8.68 -3.10
N ARG A 409 7.04 8.82 -2.27
CA ARG A 409 6.33 7.70 -1.64
C ARG A 409 5.39 6.98 -2.61
N LEU A 410 4.69 7.72 -3.47
CA LEU A 410 3.56 7.22 -4.26
C LEU A 410 3.89 7.02 -5.74
N GLY A 411 4.93 7.67 -6.26
CA GLY A 411 5.21 7.78 -7.69
C GLY A 411 4.13 8.54 -8.47
N ALA A 412 3.31 9.35 -7.80
CA ALA A 412 2.19 10.08 -8.39
C ALA A 412 2.66 11.41 -9.03
N ARG A 413 2.05 11.83 -10.14
CA ARG A 413 2.37 13.13 -10.76
C ARG A 413 1.84 14.27 -9.89
N ILE A 414 2.56 15.40 -9.88
CA ILE A 414 2.21 16.57 -9.10
C ILE A 414 1.64 17.64 -10.04
N ILE A 415 0.45 18.14 -9.71
CA ILE A 415 -0.18 19.30 -10.34
C ILE A 415 0.12 20.51 -9.45
N LEU A 416 0.90 21.45 -9.96
CA LEU A 416 1.27 22.70 -9.30
C LEU A 416 0.34 23.79 -9.82
N SER A 417 -0.48 24.36 -8.94
CA SER A 417 -1.58 25.23 -9.34
C SER A 417 -1.50 26.57 -8.61
N GLY A 418 -1.34 27.66 -9.36
CA GLY A 418 -1.29 29.03 -8.86
C GLY A 418 -0.64 30.01 -9.85
N ALA A 419 -1.31 31.14 -10.09
CA ALA A 419 -0.91 32.19 -11.02
C ALA A 419 0.10 33.20 -10.43
N ASP A 420 0.43 34.26 -11.18
CA ASP A 420 1.21 35.41 -10.69
C ASP A 420 0.27 36.50 -10.14
N VAL A 421 -0.38 36.21 -9.00
CA VAL A 421 -1.33 37.15 -8.37
C VAL A 421 -0.65 38.42 -7.85
N SER A 422 0.63 38.32 -7.47
CA SER A 422 1.44 39.43 -6.95
C SER A 422 2.08 40.28 -8.07
N ARG A 423 1.98 39.84 -9.34
CA ARG A 423 2.56 40.51 -10.52
C ARG A 423 4.07 40.70 -10.42
N VAL A 424 4.77 39.69 -9.90
CA VAL A 424 6.23 39.69 -9.70
C VAL A 424 6.98 39.06 -10.88
N GLY A 425 6.27 38.66 -11.93
CA GLY A 425 6.84 38.11 -13.17
C GLY A 425 7.05 36.59 -13.15
N SER A 426 6.56 35.90 -12.14
CA SER A 426 6.61 34.43 -12.05
C SER A 426 5.36 33.91 -11.35
N SER A 427 4.77 32.87 -11.91
CA SER A 427 3.62 32.21 -11.29
C SER A 427 4.03 31.40 -10.06
N GLU A 428 3.12 31.24 -9.11
CA GLU A 428 3.34 30.38 -7.94
C GLU A 428 3.69 28.94 -8.38
N ALA A 429 3.06 28.44 -9.44
CA ALA A 429 3.33 27.13 -10.02
C ALA A 429 4.76 27.01 -10.58
N GLN A 430 5.29 28.04 -11.26
CA GLN A 430 6.67 28.07 -11.73
C GLN A 430 7.67 28.05 -10.57
N VAL A 431 7.40 28.83 -9.52
CA VAL A 431 8.24 28.87 -8.32
C VAL A 431 8.26 27.50 -7.63
N MET A 432 7.09 26.88 -7.43
CA MET A 432 7.01 25.53 -6.86
C MET A 432 7.77 24.50 -7.72
N LYS A 433 7.70 24.61 -9.05
CA LYS A 433 8.47 23.72 -9.95
C LYS A 433 9.97 23.86 -9.70
N SER A 434 10.47 25.10 -9.61
CA SER A 434 11.89 25.38 -9.32
C SER A 434 12.33 24.77 -7.98
N ILE A 435 11.50 24.88 -6.94
CA ILE A 435 11.78 24.28 -5.62
C ILE A 435 11.85 22.76 -5.72
N LEU A 436 10.89 22.13 -6.42
CA LEU A 436 10.76 20.67 -6.51
C LEU A 436 11.85 20.02 -7.36
N THR A 437 12.31 20.68 -8.42
CA THR A 437 13.41 20.17 -9.26
C THR A 437 14.78 20.40 -8.61
N SER A 438 14.90 21.42 -7.75
CA SER A 438 16.13 21.73 -7.03
C SER A 438 16.42 20.71 -5.91
N THR A 439 17.68 20.63 -5.49
CA THR A 439 18.06 19.89 -4.28
C THR A 439 17.47 20.60 -3.05
N PRO A 440 16.90 19.86 -2.07
CA PRO A 440 17.05 18.42 -1.84
C PRO A 440 15.93 17.54 -2.44
N HIS A 441 14.93 18.11 -3.13
CA HIS A 441 13.74 17.35 -3.53
C HIS A 441 13.96 16.51 -4.78
N SER A 442 14.68 17.04 -5.79
CA SER A 442 15.07 16.31 -7.01
C SER A 442 13.92 15.55 -7.69
N VAL A 443 12.75 16.17 -7.77
CA VAL A 443 11.59 15.62 -8.51
C VAL A 443 11.82 15.80 -10.01
N ASP A 444 11.55 14.75 -10.79
CA ASP A 444 11.63 14.81 -12.25
C ASP A 444 10.65 15.86 -12.81
N ALA A 445 11.16 16.76 -13.65
CA ALA A 445 10.36 17.80 -14.28
C ALA A 445 9.20 17.23 -15.12
N GLN A 446 9.31 16.00 -15.65
CA GLN A 446 8.22 15.34 -16.38
C GLN A 446 7.05 14.90 -15.48
N ALA A 447 7.31 14.74 -14.18
CA ALA A 447 6.28 14.43 -13.19
C ALA A 447 5.49 15.67 -12.73
N LEU A 448 5.93 16.88 -13.13
CA LEU A 448 5.34 18.16 -12.72
C LEU A 448 4.45 18.73 -13.83
N LEU A 449 3.17 18.90 -13.51
CA LEU A 449 2.14 19.47 -14.37
C LEU A 449 1.81 20.87 -13.85
N LEU A 450 1.84 21.89 -14.71
CA LEU A 450 1.63 23.28 -14.28
C LEU A 450 0.24 23.79 -14.64
N ASP A 451 -0.36 24.49 -13.68
CA ASP A 451 -1.47 25.41 -13.86
C ASP A 451 -1.03 26.80 -13.36
N GLU A 452 -0.77 27.68 -14.31
CA GLU A 452 -0.21 29.01 -14.08
C GLU A 452 -1.26 30.12 -14.18
N LEU A 453 -2.53 29.74 -14.33
CA LEU A 453 -3.63 30.67 -14.64
C LEU A 453 -4.60 30.83 -13.48
N ALA A 454 -4.65 29.87 -12.55
CA ALA A 454 -5.57 29.92 -11.44
C ALA A 454 -5.21 31.03 -10.43
N CYS A 455 -6.12 31.97 -10.24
CA CYS A 455 -5.98 33.11 -9.35
C CYS A 455 -6.71 32.92 -8.01
N ASN A 456 -7.47 31.82 -7.85
CA ASN A 456 -8.15 31.46 -6.61
C ASN A 456 -8.37 29.95 -6.49
N THR A 457 -8.87 29.52 -5.33
CA THR A 457 -9.04 28.09 -5.03
C THR A 457 -10.04 27.38 -5.93
N ILE A 458 -11.10 28.05 -6.42
CA ILE A 458 -12.08 27.42 -7.32
C ILE A 458 -11.44 27.15 -8.68
N GLU A 459 -10.72 28.14 -9.22
CA GLU A 459 -9.96 28.02 -10.47
C GLU A 459 -8.88 26.95 -10.37
N ASN A 460 -8.18 26.87 -9.22
CA ASN A 460 -7.18 25.83 -8.97
C ASN A 460 -7.79 24.43 -9.19
N VAL A 461 -9.01 24.19 -8.70
CA VAL A 461 -9.68 22.88 -8.85
C VAL A 461 -10.08 22.61 -10.30
N ARG A 462 -10.68 23.60 -10.97
CA ARG A 462 -11.12 23.47 -12.36
C ARG A 462 -9.97 23.15 -13.30
N ASN A 463 -8.89 23.91 -13.16
CA ASN A 463 -7.70 23.73 -13.97
C ASN A 463 -7.02 22.40 -13.63
N THR A 464 -6.99 22.02 -12.35
CA THR A 464 -6.55 20.68 -11.92
C THR A 464 -7.37 19.57 -12.60
N LEU A 465 -8.70 19.66 -12.62
CA LEU A 465 -9.56 18.67 -13.28
C LEU A 465 -9.32 18.62 -14.80
N ALA A 466 -9.16 19.78 -15.44
CA ALA A 466 -8.86 19.87 -16.86
C ALA A 466 -7.52 19.20 -17.20
N ILE A 467 -6.49 19.42 -16.38
CA ILE A 467 -5.20 18.73 -16.49
C ILE A 467 -5.39 17.22 -16.32
N ILE A 468 -6.10 16.75 -15.29
CA ILE A 468 -6.35 15.31 -15.09
C ILE A 468 -7.03 14.68 -16.31
N ARG A 469 -8.05 15.32 -16.86
CA ARG A 469 -8.76 14.85 -18.06
C ARG A 469 -7.85 14.74 -19.27
N ARG A 470 -6.92 15.69 -19.44
CA ARG A 470 -5.93 15.68 -20.53
C ARG A 470 -4.88 14.58 -20.34
N GLU A 471 -4.33 14.45 -19.13
CA GLU A 471 -3.22 13.52 -18.86
C GLU A 471 -3.68 12.07 -18.65
N ALA A 472 -4.95 11.86 -18.29
CA ALA A 472 -5.50 10.55 -17.97
C ALA A 472 -6.96 10.38 -18.49
N PRO A 473 -7.21 10.54 -19.81
CA PRO A 473 -8.56 10.54 -20.36
C PRO A 473 -9.31 9.23 -20.16
N SER A 474 -8.60 8.10 -20.15
CA SER A 474 -9.16 6.77 -19.88
C SER A 474 -9.48 6.53 -18.40
N VAL A 475 -8.97 7.37 -17.49
CA VAL A 475 -9.11 7.17 -16.04
C VAL A 475 -10.29 7.92 -15.44
N ALA A 476 -10.88 8.87 -16.17
CA ALA A 476 -12.19 9.45 -15.81
C ALA A 476 -13.28 8.38 -15.61
N ALA A 477 -13.13 7.19 -16.22
CA ALA A 477 -14.04 6.06 -16.03
C ALA A 477 -13.74 5.19 -14.78
N GLY A 478 -12.50 5.23 -14.28
CA GLY A 478 -12.03 4.39 -13.16
C GLY A 478 -11.83 5.11 -11.83
N GLY A 479 -12.09 6.42 -11.82
CA GLY A 479 -12.00 7.26 -10.64
C GLY A 479 -10.64 7.95 -10.42
N ILE A 480 -10.62 8.96 -9.57
CA ILE A 480 -9.47 9.83 -9.29
C ILE A 480 -9.13 9.73 -7.80
N LYS A 481 -7.88 9.39 -7.48
CA LYS A 481 -7.34 9.51 -6.13
C LYS A 481 -6.43 10.73 -6.05
N MET A 482 -6.88 11.75 -5.33
CA MET A 482 -6.19 13.03 -5.21
C MET A 482 -5.61 13.21 -3.80
N TYR A 483 -4.32 13.53 -3.72
CA TYR A 483 -3.70 14.03 -2.49
C TYR A 483 -3.63 15.55 -2.58
N LEU A 484 -4.37 16.24 -1.72
CA LEU A 484 -4.49 17.70 -1.74
C LEU A 484 -3.50 18.33 -0.76
N VAL A 485 -2.48 19.02 -1.29
CA VAL A 485 -1.43 19.69 -0.52
C VAL A 485 -1.67 21.20 -0.52
N THR A 486 -1.86 21.75 0.67
CA THR A 486 -2.00 23.18 0.95
C THR A 486 -1.64 23.45 2.40
N SER A 487 -1.66 24.70 2.86
CA SER A 487 -1.40 24.99 4.28
C SER A 487 -2.49 24.38 5.18
N ASP A 488 -2.08 23.92 6.35
CA ASP A 488 -2.93 23.41 7.44
C ASP A 488 -4.21 24.23 7.67
N PHE A 489 -4.11 25.55 7.85
CA PHE A 489 -5.28 26.43 8.05
C PHE A 489 -6.21 26.52 6.83
N HIS A 490 -5.67 26.31 5.61
CA HIS A 490 -6.39 26.44 4.34
C HIS A 490 -7.00 25.12 3.87
N CYS A 491 -6.57 24.01 4.46
CA CYS A 491 -6.90 22.66 4.03
C CYS A 491 -8.40 22.34 4.11
N PRO A 492 -9.14 22.65 5.19
CA PRO A 492 -10.57 22.35 5.27
C PRO A 492 -11.38 23.01 4.16
N ARG A 493 -11.14 24.31 3.90
CA ARG A 493 -11.82 25.04 2.82
C ARG A 493 -11.44 24.49 1.46
N SER A 494 -10.15 24.21 1.22
CA SER A 494 -9.70 23.66 -0.05
C SER A 494 -10.31 22.29 -0.33
N GLU A 495 -10.34 21.38 0.65
CA GLU A 495 -10.96 20.06 0.52
C GLU A 495 -12.45 20.17 0.17
N PHE A 496 -13.18 21.07 0.83
CA PHE A 496 -14.58 21.35 0.51
C PHE A 496 -14.76 21.76 -0.95
N ILE A 497 -14.03 22.79 -1.40
CA ILE A 497 -14.12 23.30 -2.77
C ILE A 497 -13.79 22.19 -3.78
N PHE A 498 -12.72 21.43 -3.55
CA PHE A 498 -12.31 20.32 -4.42
C PHE A 498 -13.40 19.28 -4.58
N ARG A 499 -14.00 18.82 -3.47
CA ARG A 499 -15.09 17.84 -3.51
C ARG A 499 -16.29 18.37 -4.27
N THR A 500 -16.72 19.59 -3.96
CA THR A 500 -17.93 20.18 -4.54
C THR A 500 -17.78 20.46 -6.03
N VAL A 501 -16.63 21.00 -6.47
CA VAL A 501 -16.39 21.27 -7.89
C VAL A 501 -16.26 19.96 -8.68
N PHE A 502 -15.52 18.96 -8.18
CA PHE A 502 -15.39 17.67 -8.86
C PHE A 502 -16.73 16.94 -9.00
N GLU A 503 -17.57 16.97 -7.95
CA GLU A 503 -18.93 16.39 -8.00
C GLU A 503 -19.79 17.14 -9.03
N SER A 504 -19.79 18.47 -9.01
CA SER A 504 -20.57 19.31 -9.93
C SER A 504 -20.13 19.19 -11.38
N GLU A 505 -18.84 18.96 -11.64
CA GLU A 505 -18.30 18.82 -12.99
C GLU A 505 -18.28 17.39 -13.51
N GLY A 506 -18.85 16.43 -12.77
CA GLY A 506 -18.95 15.04 -13.19
C GLY A 506 -17.58 14.38 -13.34
N ALA A 507 -16.68 14.58 -12.38
CA ALA A 507 -15.35 13.96 -12.35
C ALA A 507 -15.37 12.42 -12.13
N GLY A 508 -16.55 11.84 -11.88
CA GLY A 508 -16.73 10.43 -11.57
C GLY A 508 -16.47 10.13 -10.10
N GLU A 509 -15.99 8.92 -9.80
CA GLU A 509 -15.60 8.53 -8.45
C GLU A 509 -14.31 9.25 -8.05
N VAL A 510 -14.36 10.12 -7.04
CA VAL A 510 -13.16 10.84 -6.57
C VAL A 510 -12.92 10.63 -5.08
N GLU A 511 -11.75 10.10 -4.77
CA GLU A 511 -11.19 10.05 -3.43
C GLU A 511 -10.23 11.22 -3.23
N ILE A 512 -10.48 12.09 -2.25
CA ILE A 512 -9.57 13.17 -1.87
C ILE A 512 -9.02 12.88 -0.48
N GLU A 513 -7.70 12.92 -0.35
CA GLU A 513 -6.94 12.83 0.90
C GLU A 513 -6.18 14.14 1.15
N SER A 514 -6.56 14.84 2.21
CA SER A 514 -5.95 16.11 2.61
C SER A 514 -4.57 15.88 3.25
N CYS A 515 -3.56 16.56 2.72
CA CYS A 515 -2.16 16.49 3.15
C CYS A 515 -1.67 17.89 3.58
N PRO A 516 -2.10 18.37 4.77
CA PRO A 516 -1.79 19.72 5.22
C PRO A 516 -0.28 19.91 5.43
N ALA A 517 0.26 21.00 4.89
CA ALA A 517 1.62 21.45 5.15
C ALA A 517 1.61 22.45 6.31
N PHE A 518 2.55 22.30 7.24
CA PHE A 518 2.69 23.20 8.38
C PHE A 518 2.95 24.63 7.90
N SER A 519 2.15 25.58 8.36
CA SER A 519 2.22 26.96 7.88
C SER A 519 3.36 27.79 8.49
N ALA A 520 3.87 27.40 9.67
CA ALA A 520 4.87 28.18 10.41
C ALA A 520 4.47 29.65 10.68
N LEU A 521 3.16 29.95 10.67
CA LEU A 521 2.65 31.26 11.10
C LEU A 521 2.87 31.44 12.60
N LYS A 522 3.07 32.69 13.03
CA LYS A 522 3.25 33.03 14.45
C LYS A 522 1.97 32.75 15.23
N ASP A 523 2.11 32.33 16.48
CA ASP A 523 1.02 32.23 17.43
C ASP A 523 0.71 33.62 18.01
N ASP A 524 -0.30 34.27 17.45
CA ASP A 524 -0.70 35.65 17.75
C ASP A 524 -1.65 35.79 18.94
N ILE A 525 -2.08 34.69 19.57
CA ILE A 525 -2.89 34.74 20.80
C ILE A 525 -1.98 34.85 22.02
N SER A 526 -0.81 34.22 21.96
CA SER A 526 0.16 34.27 23.05
C SER A 526 0.56 35.70 23.43
N ASP A 527 0.50 36.63 22.47
CA ASP A 527 0.86 38.04 22.66
C ASP A 527 -0.26 38.87 23.32
N ASP A 528 -1.54 38.48 23.20
CA ASP A 528 -2.66 39.15 23.87
C ASP A 528 -3.89 38.22 24.02
N PRO A 529 -4.08 37.56 25.18
CA PRO A 529 -5.21 36.66 25.42
C PRO A 529 -6.54 37.40 25.55
N LYS A 530 -6.55 38.74 25.63
CA LYS A 530 -7.76 39.57 25.70
C LYS A 530 -8.21 40.06 24.33
N LYS A 531 -7.53 39.69 23.25
CA LYS A 531 -8.00 39.94 21.88
C LYS A 531 -9.33 39.20 21.71
N GLU A 532 -10.45 39.88 21.97
CA GLU A 532 -11.78 39.36 21.72
C GLU A 532 -11.84 38.86 20.28
N MET A 533 -12.58 37.77 20.04
CA MET A 533 -12.93 37.37 18.68
C MET A 533 -13.63 38.56 18.04
N LEU A 534 -12.87 39.35 17.29
CA LEU A 534 -13.42 40.35 16.40
C LEU A 534 -14.07 39.56 15.27
N THR A 535 -15.33 39.19 15.49
CA THR A 535 -16.20 38.44 14.58
C THR A 535 -16.54 39.21 13.30
N ASP A 536 -16.10 40.45 13.20
CA ASP A 536 -16.36 41.33 12.08
C ASP A 536 -15.17 41.45 11.14
N PHE A 537 -15.44 41.39 9.83
CA PHE A 537 -14.54 41.79 8.73
C PHE A 537 -13.92 43.18 8.90
N LYS A 538 -14.34 43.99 9.89
CA LYS A 538 -13.77 45.28 10.25
C LYS A 538 -12.26 45.24 10.49
N LEU A 539 -11.69 44.10 10.89
CA LEU A 539 -10.23 43.97 11.08
C LEU A 539 -9.43 44.04 9.77
N HIS A 540 -10.03 43.70 8.63
CA HIS A 540 -9.38 43.82 7.31
C HIS A 540 -9.07 45.28 6.95
N LYS A 541 -9.76 46.25 7.57
CA LYS A 541 -9.47 47.67 7.34
C LYS A 541 -8.22 48.16 8.08
N ILE A 542 -7.78 47.44 9.11
CA ILE A 542 -6.69 47.88 10.00
C ILE A 542 -5.37 47.24 9.60
N MET A 543 -5.37 45.95 9.20
CA MET A 543 -4.16 45.24 8.78
C MET A 543 -4.04 45.23 7.26
N LYS A 544 -2.91 45.71 6.73
CA LYS A 544 -2.72 45.91 5.28
C LYS A 544 -2.40 44.61 4.52
N ASP A 545 -1.72 43.64 5.14
CA ASP A 545 -1.34 42.39 4.47
C ASP A 545 -1.78 41.16 5.27
N ILE A 546 -2.47 40.24 4.59
CA ILE A 546 -2.93 38.97 5.14
C ILE A 546 -1.78 37.99 5.42
N ASN A 547 -0.60 38.24 4.83
CA ASN A 547 0.62 37.46 5.07
C ASN A 547 1.26 37.78 6.43
N GLU A 548 0.92 38.91 7.05
CA GLU A 548 1.41 39.31 8.38
C GLU A 548 0.57 38.71 9.52
N TRP A 549 -0.52 38.02 9.20
CA TRP A 549 -1.44 37.52 10.20
C TRP A 549 -0.86 36.28 10.88
N GLY A 550 -1.02 36.20 12.19
CA GLY A 550 -0.76 34.98 12.92
C GLY A 550 -1.83 33.92 12.64
N ILE A 551 -1.59 32.73 13.18
CA ILE A 551 -2.38 31.55 12.85
C ILE A 551 -3.84 31.67 13.28
N PHE A 552 -4.12 32.30 14.43
CA PHE A 552 -5.49 32.42 14.92
C PHE A 552 -6.30 33.34 14.03
N MET A 553 -5.77 34.53 13.73
CA MET A 553 -6.41 35.47 12.82
C MET A 553 -6.65 34.85 11.44
N ARG A 554 -5.70 34.05 10.95
CA ARG A 554 -5.86 33.33 9.69
C ARG A 554 -7.01 32.32 9.74
N LEU A 555 -7.10 31.50 10.79
CA LEU A 555 -8.18 30.53 10.95
C LEU A 555 -9.56 31.19 11.10
N CYS A 556 -9.66 32.29 11.86
CA CYS A 556 -10.89 33.06 11.98
C CYS A 556 -11.35 33.59 10.62
N HIS A 557 -10.41 34.06 9.79
CA HIS A 557 -10.70 34.50 8.44
C HIS A 557 -11.17 33.38 7.52
N GLU A 558 -10.51 32.22 7.52
CA GLU A 558 -10.94 31.06 6.73
C GLU A 558 -12.36 30.62 7.15
N ASN A 559 -12.66 30.62 8.45
CA ASN A 559 -14.01 30.35 8.96
C ASN A 559 -15.03 31.40 8.49
N ALA A 560 -14.69 32.69 8.58
CA ALA A 560 -15.56 33.77 8.11
C ALA A 560 -15.82 33.70 6.59
N LEU A 561 -14.82 33.34 5.78
CA LEU A 561 -15.00 33.11 4.35
C LEU A 561 -15.95 31.94 4.08
N MET A 562 -15.77 30.83 4.80
CA MET A 562 -16.64 29.66 4.68
C MET A 562 -18.10 30.00 4.98
N VAL A 563 -18.38 30.69 6.09
CA VAL A 563 -19.75 31.04 6.50
C VAL A 563 -20.38 32.09 5.57
N ASN A 564 -19.65 33.16 5.24
CA ASN A 564 -20.26 34.35 4.66
C ASN A 564 -20.18 34.42 3.14
N LYS A 565 -19.22 33.74 2.51
CA LYS A 565 -18.90 33.96 1.08
C LYS A 565 -18.90 32.68 0.25
N MET A 566 -18.45 31.56 0.80
CA MET A 566 -18.08 30.40 0.01
C MET A 566 -19.19 29.86 -0.89
N GLN A 567 -20.41 29.72 -0.36
CA GLN A 567 -21.52 29.20 -1.15
C GLN A 567 -21.92 30.16 -2.28
N SER A 568 -21.81 31.48 -2.08
CA SER A 568 -22.08 32.49 -3.12
C SER A 568 -21.05 32.39 -4.23
N TRP A 569 -19.76 32.37 -3.89
CA TRP A 569 -18.69 32.24 -4.87
C TRP A 569 -18.80 30.96 -5.68
N LEU A 570 -19.13 29.82 -5.06
CA LEU A 570 -19.37 28.59 -5.82
C LEU A 570 -20.52 28.75 -6.83
N ARG A 571 -21.62 29.41 -6.45
CA ARG A 571 -22.73 29.70 -7.37
C ARG A 571 -22.34 30.64 -8.51
N GLU A 572 -21.54 31.67 -8.23
CA GLU A 572 -21.00 32.59 -9.24
C GLU A 572 -20.14 31.87 -10.27
N TYR A 573 -19.47 30.79 -9.85
CA TYR A 573 -18.72 29.90 -10.74
C TYR A 573 -19.62 28.86 -11.44
N GLY A 574 -20.94 28.82 -11.21
CA GLY A 574 -21.86 27.84 -11.81
C GLY A 574 -21.91 26.49 -11.07
N VAL A 575 -21.43 26.44 -9.83
CA VAL A 575 -21.49 25.24 -8.97
C VAL A 575 -22.76 25.33 -8.10
N GLU A 576 -23.89 24.93 -8.69
CA GLU A 576 -25.21 25.06 -8.07
C GLU A 576 -25.45 24.03 -6.97
N LYS A 577 -25.09 22.77 -7.20
CA LYS A 577 -25.30 21.67 -6.26
C LYS A 577 -24.13 21.57 -5.31
N GLN A 578 -24.37 21.89 -4.05
CA GLN A 578 -23.37 21.81 -2.98
C GLN A 578 -23.84 20.78 -1.96
N ASN A 579 -22.98 19.81 -1.63
CA ASN A 579 -23.30 18.79 -0.64
C ASN A 579 -23.13 19.38 0.78
N PRO A 580 -24.21 19.53 1.57
CA PRO A 580 -24.14 20.16 2.90
C PRO A 580 -23.17 19.44 3.84
N LYS A 581 -23.04 18.11 3.70
CA LYS A 581 -22.13 17.32 4.55
C LYS A 581 -20.67 17.70 4.37
N HIS A 582 -20.26 18.09 3.16
CA HIS A 582 -18.89 18.55 2.91
C HIS A 582 -18.65 19.93 3.53
N PHE A 583 -19.64 20.81 3.46
CA PHE A 583 -19.59 22.14 4.06
C PHE A 583 -19.50 22.07 5.59
N ASP A 584 -20.41 21.31 6.22
CA ASP A 584 -20.46 21.12 7.68
C ASP A 584 -19.17 20.50 8.22
N ARG A 585 -18.61 19.53 7.48
CA ARG A 585 -17.33 18.93 7.84
C ARG A 585 -16.19 19.95 7.83
N ALA A 586 -16.12 20.80 6.80
CA ALA A 586 -15.08 21.82 6.70
C ALA A 586 -15.21 22.88 7.80
N LEU A 587 -16.44 23.32 8.12
CA LEU A 587 -16.69 24.22 9.26
C LEU A 587 -16.28 23.60 10.59
N LYS A 588 -16.63 22.32 10.82
CA LYS A 588 -16.23 21.60 12.03
C LYS A 588 -14.70 21.53 12.16
N GLN A 589 -13.99 21.19 11.08
CA GLN A 589 -12.53 21.13 11.07
C GLN A 589 -11.91 22.50 11.35
N LEU A 590 -12.44 23.58 10.76
CA LEU A 590 -11.96 24.94 11.05
C LEU A 590 -12.21 25.34 12.50
N ALA A 591 -13.39 25.04 13.05
CA ALA A 591 -13.69 25.31 14.46
C ALA A 591 -12.73 24.56 15.39
N GLU A 592 -12.43 23.28 15.11
CA GLU A 592 -11.43 22.51 15.87
C GLU A 592 -10.03 23.13 15.81
N LEU A 593 -9.59 23.60 14.64
CA LEU A 593 -8.31 24.30 14.48
C LEU A 593 -8.28 25.64 15.22
N VAL A 594 -9.38 26.41 15.19
CA VAL A 594 -9.52 27.67 15.95
C VAL A 594 -9.39 27.40 17.45
N GLU A 595 -10.03 26.36 17.98
CA GLU A 595 -9.91 26.00 19.41
C GLU A 595 -8.51 25.47 19.77
N GLN A 596 -7.80 24.83 18.84
CA GLN A 596 -6.40 24.45 19.05
C GLN A 596 -5.49 25.67 19.10
N ALA A 597 -5.65 26.62 18.17
CA ALA A 597 -4.93 27.89 18.18
C ALA A 597 -5.22 28.68 19.46
N ARG A 598 -6.49 28.78 19.89
CA ARG A 598 -6.89 29.43 21.15
C ARG A 598 -6.17 28.91 22.38
N ARG A 599 -5.89 27.61 22.42
CA ARG A 599 -5.18 26.97 23.54
C ARG A 599 -3.66 27.02 23.41
N GLY A 600 -3.12 27.60 22.33
CA GLY A 600 -1.69 27.56 22.02
C GLY A 600 -1.19 26.16 21.69
N ASP A 601 -2.08 25.26 21.26
CA ASP A 601 -1.78 23.85 20.92
C ASP A 601 -1.66 23.60 19.42
N TYR A 602 -1.76 24.66 18.61
CA TYR A 602 -1.67 24.56 17.16
C TYR A 602 -0.32 23.99 16.72
N GLY A 603 -0.34 22.98 15.84
CA GLY A 603 0.86 22.36 15.28
C GLY A 603 1.62 21.40 16.22
N LYS A 604 1.11 21.14 17.44
CA LYS A 604 1.73 20.17 18.38
C LYS A 604 1.36 18.70 18.09
N THR A 605 0.38 18.46 17.21
CA THR A 605 -0.11 17.13 16.80
C THR A 605 0.48 16.71 15.48
#